data_AF-A0A955NHZ5-F1
#
_entry.id   AF-A0A955NHZ5-F1
#
_cell.length_a   1.000
_cell.length_b   1.000
_cell.length_c   1.000
_cell.angle_alpha   90.00
_cell.angle_beta   90.00
_cell.angle_gamma   90.00
#
_symmetry.space_group_name_H-M   'P 1'
#
loop_
_entity.id
_entity.type
_entity.pdbx_description
1 polymer ?
#
loop_
_entity_poly.entity_id
_entity_poly.type
_entity_poly.pdbx_seq_one_letter_code
_entity_poly.pdbx_strand_id
1 'polypeptide(L)'
;SHIDVRQWLKYFAINSVLANSENGIQLNSGDDYFLYRREEDNRFVILPWDLDGTFGNIGELLFRQKLPAIVRLVQNPEFVRLYYLGIEQALDGPFYPDVVERLVDAYRGVFTNQELDGILFIETARRNFLLNQYPRDLTVEFPDGEIESVESCPRAVLSQDSIRLRGTSHAAYTVAVRVNGATAEWNPMEGRWSADAALAPGENRIEIESIDELGMVFERMEFEIFRADSFEILGGELTGDFTLNSASSPYRITSDLIVPSSFSLNIEPGTLLFLDEGTGIQIDGHINALGTTEDPIFFRPNGCGRWGSIAIQSVGNHFTHCEFYRASSTDFDGIPGPMTITLNAGQASIEDCRFLDCIRCLNVNGEGNLSLRDTSFLECELGVFGVNSYTEIENCLFGETQNGYDTVQLIGGVRRPSVIRGCQFEGGARDGIDLEGSDCLIFGNEIFGFVEGAGIRSRGPIAPLLVRNVISDCGKGVVLDPSSRVRLNHLTLVRNDIGIDLTAGETVAETTGAIRNTILWENSEDILSPDTAEILFSHSNSGKSLFPGIGNLSVNPLFADPDKNDFRLRANSPMIRQAENGLDIGAIQQSTGQRSYLQLR
;
A
#
# COMPACT_ATOMS: atom_id res chain seq x y z
N SER A 1 -29.81 27.97 -30.62
CA SER A 1 -28.59 28.80 -30.74
C SER A 1 -28.24 28.95 -32.23
N HIS A 2 -27.82 30.14 -32.67
CA HIS A 2 -27.29 30.37 -34.03
C HIS A 2 -25.79 30.06 -34.16
N ILE A 3 -25.12 29.73 -33.05
CA ILE A 3 -23.68 29.40 -33.01
C ILE A 3 -23.48 27.93 -32.65
N ASP A 4 -22.36 27.35 -33.10
CA ASP A 4 -21.86 26.09 -32.57
C ASP A 4 -21.08 26.35 -31.27
N VAL A 5 -21.74 26.12 -30.14
CA VAL A 5 -21.17 26.37 -28.80
C VAL A 5 -19.89 25.56 -28.56
N ARG A 6 -19.84 24.29 -29.00
CA ARG A 6 -18.66 23.44 -28.78
C ARG A 6 -17.48 23.97 -29.58
N GLN A 7 -17.72 24.38 -30.82
CA GLN A 7 -16.68 24.96 -31.68
C GLN A 7 -16.16 26.31 -31.15
N TRP A 8 -17.07 27.18 -30.70
CA TRP A 8 -16.70 28.50 -30.15
C TRP A 8 -15.90 28.37 -28.86
N LEU A 9 -16.31 27.49 -27.94
CA LEU A 9 -15.57 27.27 -26.70
C LEU A 9 -14.21 26.63 -26.96
N LYS A 10 -14.11 25.71 -27.92
CA LYS A 10 -12.81 25.19 -28.38
C LYS A 10 -11.93 26.29 -28.96
N TYR A 11 -12.48 27.21 -29.76
CA TYR A 11 -11.73 28.35 -30.29
C TYR A 11 -11.15 29.20 -29.14
N PHE A 12 -11.96 29.57 -28.15
CA PHE A 12 -11.46 30.37 -27.02
C PHE A 12 -10.46 29.60 -26.14
N ALA A 13 -10.66 28.29 -25.97
CA ALA A 13 -9.75 27.42 -25.23
C ALA A 13 -8.37 27.37 -25.89
N ILE A 14 -8.32 27.13 -27.20
CA ILE A 14 -7.06 27.11 -27.98
C ILE A 14 -6.35 28.46 -27.90
N ASN A 15 -7.09 29.57 -28.00
CA ASN A 15 -6.51 30.90 -27.84
C ASN A 15 -5.89 31.12 -26.45
N SER A 16 -6.45 30.50 -25.40
CA SER A 16 -5.84 30.49 -24.07
C SER A 16 -4.62 29.57 -24.02
N VAL A 17 -4.65 28.39 -24.65
CA VAL A 17 -3.48 27.49 -24.70
C VAL A 17 -2.30 28.18 -25.35
N LEU A 18 -2.52 28.85 -26.49
CA LEU A 18 -1.50 29.58 -27.23
C LEU A 18 -1.08 30.90 -26.58
N ALA A 19 -1.70 31.30 -25.45
CA ALA A 19 -1.52 32.63 -24.85
C ALA A 19 -1.62 33.76 -25.90
N ASN A 20 -2.66 33.70 -26.74
CA ASN A 20 -2.80 34.56 -27.90
C ASN A 20 -3.08 36.01 -27.48
N SER A 21 -2.09 36.89 -27.65
CA SER A 21 -2.19 38.30 -27.28
C SER A 21 -2.79 39.19 -28.37
N GLU A 22 -3.12 38.62 -29.54
CA GLU A 22 -3.85 39.31 -30.60
C GLU A 22 -5.24 39.78 -30.13
N ASN A 23 -5.82 40.66 -30.92
CA ASN A 23 -7.22 41.01 -30.72
C ASN A 23 -8.14 39.83 -31.08
N GLY A 24 -9.44 40.09 -31.19
CA GLY A 24 -10.40 39.01 -31.39
C GLY A 24 -11.80 39.42 -31.01
N ILE A 25 -12.76 38.58 -31.40
CA ILE A 25 -14.17 38.72 -31.02
C ILE A 25 -14.37 38.72 -29.49
N GLN A 26 -13.42 38.14 -28.74
CA GLN A 26 -13.42 38.11 -27.29
C GLN A 26 -13.05 39.44 -26.62
N LEU A 27 -12.37 40.32 -27.36
CA LEU A 27 -11.98 41.66 -26.92
C LEU A 27 -12.93 42.67 -27.57
N ASN A 28 -13.20 43.79 -26.89
CA ASN A 28 -14.10 44.85 -27.39
C ASN A 28 -13.48 45.68 -28.54
N SER A 29 -12.55 45.09 -29.31
CA SER A 29 -11.76 45.68 -30.41
C SER A 29 -12.11 45.11 -31.79
N GLY A 30 -12.42 43.80 -31.91
CA GLY A 30 -13.20 43.24 -33.04
C GLY A 30 -12.49 42.88 -34.36
N ASP A 31 -11.20 42.56 -34.36
CA ASP A 31 -10.33 42.09 -35.45
C ASP A 31 -9.86 40.63 -35.23
N ASP A 32 -9.13 40.01 -36.17
CA ASP A 32 -8.44 38.70 -36.04
C ASP A 32 -9.30 37.42 -35.93
N TYR A 33 -10.42 37.39 -36.66
CA TYR A 33 -11.23 36.18 -36.87
C TYR A 33 -12.12 36.28 -38.10
N PHE A 34 -12.59 35.14 -38.59
CA PHE A 34 -13.72 35.07 -39.52
C PHE A 34 -14.91 34.35 -38.90
N LEU A 35 -16.12 34.76 -39.28
CA LEU A 35 -17.35 34.01 -39.00
C LEU A 35 -17.80 33.30 -40.27
N TYR A 36 -17.92 31.99 -40.18
CA TYR A 36 -18.43 31.17 -41.27
C TYR A 36 -19.75 30.53 -40.85
N ARG A 37 -20.80 30.70 -41.66
CA ARG A 37 -22.08 30.00 -41.47
C ARG A 37 -22.02 28.69 -42.21
N ARG A 38 -21.97 27.57 -41.48
CA ARG A 38 -21.94 26.25 -42.11
C ARG A 38 -23.26 25.97 -42.82
N GLU A 39 -23.19 25.43 -44.02
CA GLU A 39 -24.37 25.10 -44.82
C GLU A 39 -25.14 23.89 -44.25
N GLU A 40 -24.43 22.97 -43.58
CA GLU A 40 -25.00 21.71 -43.05
C GLU A 40 -26.06 21.93 -41.96
N ASP A 41 -25.83 22.89 -41.06
CA ASP A 41 -26.66 23.09 -39.86
C ASP A 41 -27.02 24.56 -39.60
N ASN A 42 -26.65 25.46 -40.52
CA ASN A 42 -26.83 26.90 -40.44
C ASN A 42 -26.24 27.55 -39.16
N ARG A 43 -25.30 26.89 -38.49
CA ARG A 43 -24.60 27.45 -37.31
C ARG A 43 -23.37 28.23 -37.74
N PHE A 44 -23.10 29.31 -37.03
CA PHE A 44 -21.87 30.07 -37.17
C PHE A 44 -20.73 29.41 -36.37
N VAL A 45 -19.58 29.27 -37.01
CA VAL A 45 -18.30 28.86 -36.42
C VAL A 45 -17.28 29.99 -36.55
N ILE A 46 -16.31 30.06 -35.65
CA ILE A 46 -15.22 31.04 -35.68
C ILE A 46 -13.98 30.39 -36.30
N LEU A 47 -13.41 31.02 -37.32
CA LEU A 47 -12.13 30.60 -37.89
C LEU A 47 -11.02 31.52 -37.37
N PRO A 48 -9.88 30.97 -36.92
CA PRO A 48 -8.74 31.78 -36.50
C PRO A 48 -8.16 32.54 -37.69
N TRP A 49 -7.77 33.78 -37.45
CA TRP A 49 -7.00 34.62 -38.35
C TRP A 49 -6.02 35.42 -37.52
N ASP A 50 -4.84 35.72 -38.07
CA ASP A 50 -3.71 36.37 -37.39
C ASP A 50 -3.30 35.73 -36.05
N LEU A 51 -2.17 35.01 -36.06
CA LEU A 51 -1.67 34.26 -34.90
C LEU A 51 -0.21 34.60 -34.57
N ASP A 52 0.30 35.71 -35.10
CA ASP A 52 1.67 36.16 -34.88
C ASP A 52 1.91 36.75 -33.47
N GLY A 53 0.87 37.09 -32.72
CA GLY A 53 0.91 37.41 -31.28
C GLY A 53 0.68 36.23 -30.33
N THR A 54 0.85 34.99 -30.79
CA THR A 54 0.81 33.79 -29.92
C THR A 54 2.13 33.59 -29.16
N PHE A 55 2.12 32.72 -28.15
CA PHE A 55 3.29 32.37 -27.32
C PHE A 55 3.88 33.55 -26.52
N GLY A 56 3.15 34.67 -26.40
CA GLY A 56 3.66 35.89 -25.77
C GLY A 56 3.68 35.84 -24.23
N ASN A 57 2.55 35.50 -23.59
CA ASN A 57 2.42 35.55 -22.13
C ASN A 57 2.15 34.16 -21.51
N ILE A 58 3.21 33.46 -21.10
CA ILE A 58 3.14 32.14 -20.47
C ILE A 58 2.21 32.09 -19.25
N GLY A 59 2.09 33.20 -18.51
CA GLY A 59 1.27 33.31 -17.30
C GLY A 59 -0.15 33.83 -17.51
N GLU A 60 -0.66 33.89 -18.75
CA GLU A 60 -2.00 34.39 -19.02
C GLU A 60 -3.09 33.50 -18.38
N LEU A 61 -3.93 34.08 -17.51
CA LEU A 61 -5.01 33.34 -16.84
C LEU A 61 -6.11 32.90 -17.82
N LEU A 62 -6.88 31.89 -17.42
CA LEU A 62 -8.11 31.50 -18.12
C LEU A 62 -9.18 32.59 -18.03
N PHE A 63 -10.23 32.46 -18.86
CA PHE A 63 -11.39 33.37 -18.85
C PHE A 63 -11.06 34.85 -19.09
N ARG A 64 -10.06 35.13 -19.92
CA ARG A 64 -9.58 36.50 -20.24
C ARG A 64 -10.54 37.36 -21.06
N GLN A 65 -11.66 36.80 -21.52
CA GLN A 65 -12.58 37.47 -22.43
C GLN A 65 -13.21 38.69 -21.74
N LYS A 66 -13.40 39.80 -22.48
CA LYS A 66 -13.90 41.07 -21.92
C LYS A 66 -15.27 41.46 -22.47
N LEU A 67 -15.60 40.99 -23.68
CA LEU A 67 -16.90 41.29 -24.28
C LEU A 67 -18.02 40.58 -23.50
N PRO A 68 -19.03 41.29 -22.94
CA PRO A 68 -20.01 40.68 -22.03
C PRO A 68 -20.76 39.47 -22.60
N ALA A 69 -21.05 39.47 -23.90
CA ALA A 69 -21.70 38.34 -24.57
C ALA A 69 -20.82 37.08 -24.58
N ILE A 70 -19.51 37.24 -24.74
CA ILE A 70 -18.53 36.15 -24.75
C ILE A 70 -18.22 35.70 -23.33
N VAL A 71 -18.07 36.63 -22.38
CA VAL A 71 -17.94 36.30 -20.95
C VAL A 71 -19.09 35.40 -20.52
N ARG A 72 -20.34 35.80 -20.81
CA ARG A 72 -21.52 34.98 -20.51
C ARG A 72 -21.52 33.61 -21.20
N LEU A 73 -20.96 33.49 -22.40
CA LEU A 73 -20.88 32.22 -23.12
C LEU A 73 -19.85 31.29 -22.50
N VAL A 74 -18.61 31.77 -22.32
CA VAL A 74 -17.49 30.98 -21.78
C VAL A 74 -17.73 30.63 -20.32
N GLN A 75 -18.35 31.53 -19.55
CA GLN A 75 -18.67 31.33 -18.14
C GLN A 75 -20.07 30.73 -17.91
N ASN A 76 -20.73 30.18 -18.93
CA ASN A 76 -22.04 29.57 -18.74
C ASN A 76 -21.90 28.21 -18.01
N PRO A 77 -22.57 27.97 -16.87
CA PRO A 77 -22.46 26.70 -16.14
C PRO A 77 -22.80 25.45 -16.97
N GLU A 78 -23.70 25.55 -17.95
CA GLU A 78 -24.06 24.43 -18.82
C GLU A 78 -22.95 24.06 -19.81
N PHE A 79 -22.09 25.03 -20.18
CA PHE A 79 -21.15 24.89 -21.28
C PHE A 79 -19.68 25.01 -20.88
N VAL A 80 -19.34 25.60 -19.73
CA VAL A 80 -17.96 25.90 -19.32
C VAL A 80 -17.04 24.66 -19.34
N ARG A 81 -17.59 23.46 -19.07
CA ARG A 81 -16.83 22.20 -19.23
C ARG A 81 -16.23 22.03 -20.63
N LEU A 82 -16.91 22.51 -21.67
CA LEU A 82 -16.45 22.40 -23.06
C LEU A 82 -15.27 23.33 -23.35
N TYR A 83 -15.13 24.43 -22.59
CA TYR A 83 -13.95 25.29 -22.63
C TYR A 83 -12.75 24.55 -22.02
N TYR A 84 -12.91 23.96 -20.82
CA TYR A 84 -11.88 23.12 -20.21
C TYR A 84 -11.51 21.91 -21.08
N LEU A 85 -12.51 21.22 -21.64
CA LEU A 85 -12.29 20.12 -22.58
C LEU A 85 -11.52 20.56 -23.82
N GLY A 86 -11.75 21.78 -24.32
CA GLY A 86 -10.97 22.34 -25.41
C GLY A 86 -9.50 22.55 -25.05
N ILE A 87 -9.21 22.90 -23.79
CA ILE A 87 -7.85 23.02 -23.26
C ILE A 87 -7.21 21.63 -23.18
N GLU A 88 -7.85 20.66 -22.53
CA GLU A 88 -7.35 19.27 -22.43
C GLU A 88 -7.08 18.67 -23.81
N GLN A 89 -8.02 18.80 -24.76
CA GLN A 89 -7.85 18.29 -26.12
C GLN A 89 -6.67 18.94 -26.87
N ALA A 90 -6.38 20.21 -26.59
CA ALA A 90 -5.25 20.90 -27.18
C ALA A 90 -3.94 20.42 -26.54
N LEU A 91 -3.89 20.36 -25.20
CA LEU A 91 -2.74 19.90 -24.44
C LEU A 91 -2.40 18.44 -24.74
N ASP A 92 -3.36 17.54 -24.81
CA ASP A 92 -3.13 16.10 -25.04
C ASP A 92 -3.05 15.73 -26.53
N GLY A 93 -3.18 16.71 -27.42
CA GLY A 93 -3.10 16.51 -28.86
C GLY A 93 -2.05 17.40 -29.51
N PRO A 94 -2.43 18.46 -30.24
CA PRO A 94 -1.51 19.27 -31.03
C PRO A 94 -0.45 20.01 -30.21
N PHE A 95 -0.70 20.25 -28.91
CA PHE A 95 0.21 20.91 -27.98
C PHE A 95 0.89 19.92 -27.03
N TYR A 96 0.86 18.61 -27.35
CA TYR A 96 1.59 17.61 -26.60
C TYR A 96 3.10 17.74 -26.88
N PRO A 97 3.98 17.62 -25.86
CA PRO A 97 5.42 17.91 -26.02
C PRO A 97 6.06 17.26 -27.24
N ASP A 98 5.90 15.95 -27.44
CA ASP A 98 6.47 15.23 -28.59
C ASP A 98 5.94 15.71 -29.94
N VAL A 99 4.68 16.18 -29.99
CA VAL A 99 4.08 16.69 -31.22
C VAL A 99 4.70 18.04 -31.57
N VAL A 100 4.84 18.91 -30.57
CA VAL A 100 5.47 20.23 -30.74
C VAL A 100 6.95 20.08 -31.08
N GLU A 101 7.68 19.20 -30.40
CA GLU A 101 9.10 18.93 -30.69
C GLU A 101 9.31 18.48 -32.14
N ARG A 102 8.53 17.51 -32.61
CA ARG A 102 8.60 17.06 -34.01
C ARG A 102 8.29 18.17 -35.01
N LEU A 103 7.33 19.04 -34.71
CA LEU A 103 7.01 20.18 -35.55
C LEU A 103 8.16 21.19 -35.58
N VAL A 104 8.70 21.54 -34.41
CA VAL A 104 9.84 22.46 -34.25
C VAL A 104 11.08 21.92 -34.99
N ASP A 105 11.37 20.63 -34.84
CA ASP A 105 12.50 19.98 -35.51
C ASP A 105 12.41 20.02 -37.03
N ALA A 106 11.20 19.90 -37.58
CA ALA A 106 10.97 20.01 -39.03
C ALA A 106 11.35 21.39 -39.60
N TYR A 107 11.47 22.42 -38.75
CA TYR A 107 11.87 23.77 -39.12
C TYR A 107 13.34 24.09 -38.81
N ARG A 108 14.13 23.13 -38.28
CA ARG A 108 15.57 23.33 -38.10
C ARG A 108 16.26 23.54 -39.45
N GLY A 109 17.10 24.57 -39.52
CA GLY A 109 17.74 25.01 -40.76
C GLY A 109 16.95 26.07 -41.55
N VAL A 110 15.69 26.36 -41.17
CA VAL A 110 14.93 27.53 -41.64
C VAL A 110 15.01 28.68 -40.62
N PHE A 111 14.87 28.36 -39.33
CA PHE A 111 14.97 29.30 -38.21
C PHE A 111 16.23 29.04 -37.37
N THR A 112 16.57 29.99 -36.49
CA THR A 112 17.70 29.81 -35.57
C THR A 112 17.35 28.81 -34.47
N ASN A 113 18.35 28.06 -33.97
CA ASN A 113 18.13 27.15 -32.84
C ASN A 113 17.61 27.90 -31.60
N GLN A 114 18.07 29.14 -31.37
CA GLN A 114 17.62 29.94 -30.24
C GLN A 114 16.11 30.23 -30.30
N GLU A 115 15.56 30.55 -31.47
CA GLU A 115 14.11 30.78 -31.64
C GLU A 115 13.31 29.50 -31.41
N LEU A 116 13.76 28.39 -32.01
CA LEU A 116 13.10 27.08 -31.92
C LEU A 116 13.13 26.52 -30.50
N ASP A 117 14.28 26.58 -29.82
CA ASP A 117 14.42 26.14 -28.43
C ASP A 117 13.60 27.05 -27.48
N GLY A 118 13.43 28.33 -27.84
CA GLY A 118 12.52 29.25 -27.15
C GLY A 118 11.05 28.82 -27.23
N ILE A 119 10.59 28.31 -28.38
CA ILE A 119 9.22 27.78 -28.53
C ILE A 119 9.01 26.56 -27.64
N LEU A 120 9.97 25.64 -27.59
CA LEU A 120 9.90 24.46 -26.72
C LEU A 120 9.83 24.85 -25.25
N PHE A 121 10.63 25.83 -24.82
CA PHE A 121 10.55 26.36 -23.47
C PHE A 121 9.17 26.95 -23.15
N ILE A 122 8.62 27.76 -24.06
CA ILE A 122 7.30 28.40 -23.87
C ILE A 122 6.20 27.34 -23.80
N GLU A 123 6.21 26.35 -24.67
CA GLU A 123 5.26 25.22 -24.65
C GLU A 123 5.25 24.57 -23.27
N THR A 124 6.42 24.14 -22.80
CA THR A 124 6.53 23.38 -21.54
C THR A 124 6.08 24.24 -20.37
N ALA A 125 6.51 25.51 -20.32
CA ALA A 125 6.13 26.43 -19.27
C ALA A 125 4.62 26.75 -19.29
N ARG A 126 4.03 26.92 -20.48
CA ARG A 126 2.60 27.23 -20.64
C ARG A 126 1.72 26.03 -20.32
N ARG A 127 2.10 24.83 -20.75
CA ARG A 127 1.45 23.58 -20.38
C ARG A 127 1.41 23.42 -18.87
N ASN A 128 2.56 23.52 -18.20
CA ASN A 128 2.65 23.39 -16.74
C ASN A 128 1.82 24.45 -16.02
N PHE A 129 1.79 25.68 -16.53
CA PHE A 129 0.94 26.72 -15.97
C PHE A 129 -0.56 26.36 -16.07
N LEU A 130 -1.03 25.96 -17.25
CA LEU A 130 -2.44 25.68 -17.54
C LEU A 130 -2.99 24.48 -16.77
N LEU A 131 -2.19 23.42 -16.62
CA LEU A 131 -2.57 22.23 -15.86
C LEU A 131 -2.84 22.54 -14.38
N ASN A 132 -2.36 23.67 -13.87
CA ASN A 132 -2.59 24.15 -12.50
C ASN A 132 -3.70 25.22 -12.40
N GLN A 133 -4.45 25.52 -13.48
CA GLN A 133 -5.48 26.57 -13.48
C GLN A 133 -6.89 26.07 -13.12
N TYR A 134 -7.12 24.77 -13.11
CA TYR A 134 -8.42 24.17 -12.81
C TYR A 134 -8.25 22.76 -12.23
N PRO A 135 -9.23 22.26 -11.46
CA PRO A 135 -9.13 20.93 -10.89
C PRO A 135 -9.25 19.83 -11.96
N ARG A 136 -8.41 18.80 -11.80
CA ARG A 136 -8.34 17.63 -12.69
C ARG A 136 -8.58 16.31 -11.95
N ASP A 137 -8.74 16.35 -10.62
CA ASP A 137 -8.89 15.16 -9.78
C ASP A 137 -10.05 15.35 -8.80
N LEU A 138 -10.69 14.24 -8.43
CA LEU A 138 -11.66 14.15 -7.35
C LEU A 138 -10.94 14.26 -6.02
N THR A 139 -11.33 15.27 -5.24
CA THR A 139 -10.82 15.49 -3.90
C THR A 139 -11.98 15.66 -2.92
N VAL A 140 -11.70 15.49 -1.64
CA VAL A 140 -12.60 15.84 -0.55
C VAL A 140 -11.84 16.68 0.49
N GLU A 141 -12.49 17.74 0.94
CA GLU A 141 -12.09 18.67 1.98
C GLU A 141 -13.13 18.56 3.10
N PHE A 142 -12.66 18.41 4.34
CA PHE A 142 -13.52 18.36 5.53
C PHE A 142 -13.66 19.76 6.14
N PRO A 143 -14.83 20.11 6.70
CA PRO A 143 -15.02 21.39 7.36
C PRO A 143 -14.21 21.43 8.66
N ASP A 144 -13.44 22.50 8.84
CA ASP A 144 -12.72 22.87 10.08
C ASP A 144 -11.86 21.77 10.75
N GLY A 145 -10.74 21.36 10.14
CA GLY A 145 -9.56 20.82 10.85
C GLY A 145 -9.69 19.54 11.69
N GLU A 146 -10.90 18.98 11.89
CA GLU A 146 -11.14 17.75 12.65
C GLU A 146 -10.64 16.51 11.87
N ILE A 147 -10.58 16.61 10.54
CA ILE A 147 -10.03 15.59 9.64
C ILE A 147 -9.15 16.33 8.62
N GLU A 148 -7.84 16.07 8.65
CA GLU A 148 -6.89 16.75 7.75
C GLU A 148 -7.02 16.29 6.29
N SER A 149 -7.14 14.97 6.07
CA SER A 149 -7.38 14.37 4.75
C SER A 149 -7.87 12.93 4.88
N VAL A 150 -8.45 12.36 3.81
CA VAL A 150 -8.81 10.93 3.76
C VAL A 150 -7.58 10.03 3.85
N GLU A 151 -6.50 10.41 3.17
CA GLU A 151 -5.24 9.64 3.14
C GLU A 151 -4.60 9.58 4.53
N SER A 152 -4.60 10.70 5.26
CA SER A 152 -4.08 10.76 6.63
C SER A 152 -5.05 10.22 7.67
N CYS A 153 -6.34 10.04 7.34
CA CYS A 153 -7.39 9.74 8.31
C CYS A 153 -8.52 8.90 7.71
N PRO A 154 -8.31 7.60 7.43
CA PRO A 154 -9.28 6.80 6.69
C PRO A 154 -10.56 6.48 7.50
N ARG A 155 -10.46 6.60 8.83
CA ARG A 155 -11.51 6.29 9.81
C ARG A 155 -11.64 7.41 10.84
N ALA A 156 -12.31 8.49 10.46
CA ALA A 156 -12.54 9.62 11.35
C ALA A 156 -13.61 9.31 12.41
N VAL A 157 -13.57 10.01 13.55
CA VAL A 157 -14.54 9.87 14.64
C VAL A 157 -15.27 11.18 14.85
N LEU A 158 -16.60 11.17 14.75
CA LEU A 158 -17.45 12.35 14.87
C LEU A 158 -18.62 12.14 15.84
N SER A 159 -19.19 13.24 16.30
CA SER A 159 -20.41 13.23 17.12
C SER A 159 -21.63 13.80 16.40
N GLN A 160 -21.42 14.56 15.31
CA GLN A 160 -22.52 15.14 14.54
C GLN A 160 -23.28 14.04 13.76
N ASP A 161 -24.58 14.25 13.53
CA ASP A 161 -25.45 13.39 12.73
C ASP A 161 -25.31 13.61 11.22
N SER A 162 -24.49 14.57 10.83
CA SER A 162 -24.21 14.93 9.45
C SER A 162 -22.87 15.65 9.34
N ILE A 163 -22.23 15.53 8.18
CA ILE A 163 -21.01 16.25 7.84
C ILE A 163 -21.15 16.94 6.48
N ARG A 164 -20.77 18.22 6.41
CA ARG A 164 -20.73 18.98 5.16
C ARG A 164 -19.42 18.74 4.45
N LEU A 165 -19.41 17.89 3.44
CA LEU A 165 -18.25 17.63 2.60
C LEU A 165 -18.16 18.64 1.46
N ARG A 166 -16.93 18.95 1.06
CA ARG A 166 -16.61 19.81 -0.08
C ARG A 166 -15.45 19.20 -0.84
N GLY A 167 -15.17 19.67 -2.04
CA GLY A 167 -13.98 19.24 -2.75
C GLY A 167 -13.97 19.68 -4.20
N THR A 168 -13.07 19.09 -4.96
CA THR A 168 -12.97 19.30 -6.41
C THR A 168 -13.25 18.03 -7.19
N SER A 169 -13.50 18.17 -8.49
CA SER A 169 -13.57 17.07 -9.45
C SER A 169 -13.13 17.59 -10.82
N HIS A 170 -12.76 16.71 -11.75
CA HIS A 170 -12.20 17.09 -13.04
C HIS A 170 -13.13 18.04 -13.83
N ALA A 171 -12.75 19.32 -13.95
CA ALA A 171 -13.63 20.37 -14.47
C ALA A 171 -14.09 20.17 -15.93
N ALA A 172 -13.27 19.50 -16.76
CA ALA A 172 -13.62 19.19 -18.15
C ALA A 172 -14.61 18.03 -18.34
N TYR A 173 -14.58 17.01 -17.46
CA TYR A 173 -15.30 15.75 -17.67
C TYR A 173 -16.53 15.62 -16.77
N THR A 174 -16.49 16.22 -15.58
CA THR A 174 -17.56 16.11 -14.59
C THR A 174 -18.79 16.93 -14.96
N VAL A 175 -19.95 16.28 -15.01
CA VAL A 175 -21.26 16.94 -15.14
C VAL A 175 -22.05 16.93 -13.83
N ALA A 176 -21.75 15.99 -12.95
CA ALA A 176 -22.32 15.91 -11.61
C ALA A 176 -21.37 15.14 -10.67
N VAL A 177 -21.49 15.42 -9.38
CA VAL A 177 -20.87 14.64 -8.31
C VAL A 177 -21.99 14.00 -7.47
N ARG A 178 -21.79 12.76 -7.01
CA ARG A 178 -22.69 12.09 -6.06
C ARG A 178 -21.95 11.77 -4.77
N VAL A 179 -22.63 11.91 -3.64
CA VAL A 179 -22.18 11.47 -2.31
C VAL A 179 -23.21 10.49 -1.76
N ASN A 180 -22.80 9.25 -1.50
CA ASN A 180 -23.70 8.14 -1.11
C ASN A 180 -24.92 8.02 -2.04
N GLY A 181 -24.69 8.15 -3.34
CA GLY A 181 -25.72 8.12 -4.38
C GLY A 181 -26.58 9.38 -4.52
N ALA A 182 -26.53 10.33 -3.57
CA ALA A 182 -27.26 11.60 -3.66
C ALA A 182 -26.48 12.64 -4.46
N THR A 183 -27.15 13.44 -5.30
CA THR A 183 -26.51 14.49 -6.10
C THR A 183 -25.99 15.63 -5.21
N ALA A 184 -24.71 15.94 -5.35
CA ALA A 184 -24.05 17.06 -4.69
C ALA A 184 -24.33 18.39 -5.41
N GLU A 185 -24.14 19.50 -4.69
CA GLU A 185 -24.04 20.81 -5.33
C GLU A 185 -22.76 20.87 -6.16
N TRP A 186 -22.86 21.27 -7.42
CA TRP A 186 -21.73 21.31 -8.37
C TRP A 186 -21.57 22.70 -8.95
N ASN A 187 -20.37 23.27 -8.80
CA ASN A 187 -19.94 24.51 -9.45
C ASN A 187 -18.99 24.16 -10.61
N PRO A 188 -19.49 24.07 -11.85
CA PRO A 188 -18.66 23.73 -13.02
C PRO A 188 -17.66 24.82 -13.40
N MET A 189 -17.79 26.04 -12.86
CA MET A 189 -16.82 27.13 -13.10
C MET A 189 -15.50 26.90 -12.34
N GLU A 190 -15.61 26.40 -11.12
CA GLU A 190 -14.47 26.21 -10.23
C GLU A 190 -14.04 24.75 -10.16
N GLY A 191 -14.82 23.85 -10.77
CA GLY A 191 -14.65 22.41 -10.62
C GLY A 191 -14.86 21.95 -9.17
N ARG A 192 -15.73 22.65 -8.42
CA ARG A 192 -15.95 22.42 -6.98
C ARG A 192 -17.31 21.83 -6.69
N TRP A 193 -17.37 20.91 -5.73
CA TRP A 193 -18.62 20.32 -5.26
C TRP A 193 -18.77 20.48 -3.75
N SER A 194 -20.01 20.36 -3.27
CA SER A 194 -20.29 20.19 -1.84
C SER A 194 -21.59 19.45 -1.59
N ALA A 195 -21.66 18.70 -0.48
CA ALA A 195 -22.84 17.95 -0.09
C ALA A 195 -22.88 17.73 1.43
N ASP A 196 -24.07 17.58 1.99
CA ASP A 196 -24.25 17.05 3.35
C ASP A 196 -24.38 15.53 3.29
N ALA A 197 -23.54 14.83 4.05
CA ALA A 197 -23.64 13.39 4.25
C ALA A 197 -24.24 13.11 5.62
N ALA A 198 -25.39 12.43 5.66
CA ALA A 198 -25.99 11.99 6.92
C ALA A 198 -25.21 10.80 7.50
N LEU A 199 -25.05 10.79 8.83
CA LEU A 199 -24.30 9.80 9.59
C LEU A 199 -25.21 9.09 10.59
N ALA A 200 -25.38 7.78 10.43
CA ALA A 200 -26.00 6.93 11.43
C ALA A 200 -25.03 6.67 12.60
N PRO A 201 -25.49 6.36 13.83
CA PRO A 201 -24.60 5.90 14.89
C PRO A 201 -23.81 4.65 14.45
N GLY A 202 -22.52 4.61 14.77
CA GLY A 202 -21.60 3.55 14.34
C GLY A 202 -20.84 3.89 13.06
N GLU A 203 -20.43 2.87 12.31
CA GLU A 203 -19.66 3.00 11.07
C GLU A 203 -20.52 3.49 9.91
N ASN A 204 -20.01 4.48 9.17
CA ASN A 204 -20.60 5.02 7.95
C ASN A 204 -19.57 4.99 6.84
N ARG A 205 -19.86 4.28 5.75
CA ARG A 205 -19.07 4.36 4.51
C ARG A 205 -19.54 5.56 3.70
N ILE A 206 -18.60 6.42 3.31
CA ILE A 206 -18.84 7.56 2.43
C ILE A 206 -18.24 7.23 1.07
N GLU A 207 -19.08 7.23 0.04
CA GLU A 207 -18.69 7.04 -1.36
C GLU A 207 -18.95 8.34 -2.13
N ILE A 208 -17.95 8.83 -2.84
CA ILE A 208 -18.01 10.02 -3.69
C ILE A 208 -17.70 9.62 -5.13
N GLU A 209 -18.54 10.03 -6.07
CA GLU A 209 -18.43 9.66 -7.48
C GLU A 209 -18.47 10.88 -8.40
N SER A 210 -17.49 10.98 -9.33
CA SER A 210 -17.52 11.92 -10.45
C SER A 210 -18.25 11.28 -11.63
N ILE A 211 -19.27 11.97 -12.16
CA ILE A 211 -20.12 11.49 -13.26
C ILE A 211 -19.81 12.25 -14.55
N ASP A 212 -19.64 11.53 -15.65
CA ASP A 212 -19.40 12.10 -16.98
C ASP A 212 -20.69 12.44 -17.76
N GLU A 213 -20.54 12.98 -18.96
CA GLU A 213 -21.68 13.35 -19.83
C GLU A 213 -22.51 12.17 -20.33
N LEU A 214 -22.01 10.93 -20.22
CA LEU A 214 -22.73 9.70 -20.54
C LEU A 214 -23.50 9.16 -19.31
N GLY A 215 -23.35 9.79 -18.14
CA GLY A 215 -23.91 9.32 -16.88
C GLY A 215 -23.09 8.20 -16.22
N MET A 216 -21.86 7.98 -16.68
CA MET A 216 -20.97 6.96 -16.16
C MET A 216 -20.09 7.52 -15.04
N VAL A 217 -19.80 6.68 -14.04
CA VAL A 217 -18.79 6.96 -13.02
C VAL A 217 -17.42 6.75 -13.65
N PHE A 218 -16.60 7.79 -13.69
CA PHE A 218 -15.23 7.68 -14.22
C PHE A 218 -14.16 7.85 -13.14
N GLU A 219 -14.54 8.34 -11.97
CA GLU A 219 -13.66 8.52 -10.81
C GLU A 219 -14.47 8.34 -9.53
N ARG A 220 -13.86 7.72 -8.52
CA ARG A 220 -14.51 7.39 -7.26
C ARG A 220 -13.52 7.52 -6.10
N MET A 221 -14.02 7.99 -4.96
CA MET A 221 -13.32 8.00 -3.68
C MET A 221 -14.20 7.39 -2.59
N GLU A 222 -13.60 6.67 -1.65
CA GLU A 222 -14.31 6.05 -0.53
C GLU A 222 -13.51 6.18 0.78
N PHE A 223 -14.21 6.37 1.89
CA PHE A 223 -13.63 6.38 3.24
C PHE A 223 -14.70 6.09 4.31
N GLU A 224 -14.27 5.90 5.56
CA GLU A 224 -15.15 5.55 6.67
C GLU A 224 -15.19 6.67 7.72
N ILE A 225 -16.37 6.90 8.29
CA ILE A 225 -16.59 7.77 9.44
C ILE A 225 -17.30 6.95 10.50
N PHE A 226 -16.72 6.89 11.70
CA PHE A 226 -17.39 6.38 12.88
C PHE A 226 -18.10 7.53 13.61
N ARG A 227 -19.41 7.40 13.80
CA ARG A 227 -20.20 8.35 14.60
C ARG A 227 -20.53 7.76 15.96
N ALA A 228 -20.23 8.50 17.03
CA ALA A 228 -20.66 8.17 18.38
C ALA A 228 -21.25 9.39 19.09
N ASP A 229 -22.42 9.20 19.73
CA ASP A 229 -23.06 10.26 20.52
C ASP A 229 -22.31 10.53 21.83
N SER A 230 -21.68 9.50 22.40
CA SER A 230 -20.88 9.57 23.61
C SER A 230 -19.89 8.40 23.69
N PHE A 231 -18.85 8.57 24.51
CA PHE A 231 -17.90 7.52 24.85
C PHE A 231 -17.93 7.24 26.36
N GLU A 232 -17.73 5.98 26.74
CA GLU A 232 -17.33 5.66 28.11
C GLU A 232 -15.83 5.96 28.26
N ILE A 233 -15.48 6.87 29.18
CA ILE A 233 -14.12 7.38 29.31
C ILE A 233 -13.32 6.53 30.30
N LEU A 234 -12.13 6.10 29.86
CA LEU A 234 -11.19 5.34 30.68
C LEU A 234 -9.79 5.94 30.61
N GLY A 235 -9.00 5.66 31.64
CA GLY A 235 -7.59 6.05 31.73
C GLY A 235 -7.09 5.98 33.17
N GLY A 236 -5.77 6.03 33.34
CA GLY A 236 -5.13 5.92 34.64
C GLY A 236 -5.08 4.48 35.14
N GLU A 237 -4.89 4.32 36.44
CA GLU A 237 -4.68 3.02 37.07
C GLU A 237 -6.01 2.37 37.49
N LEU A 238 -6.22 1.11 37.09
CA LEU A 238 -7.35 0.31 37.55
C LEU A 238 -7.23 0.01 39.05
N THR A 239 -8.35 0.13 39.76
CA THR A 239 -8.45 -0.16 41.20
C THR A 239 -9.06 -1.53 41.52
N GLY A 240 -9.34 -2.32 40.48
CA GLY A 240 -9.96 -3.65 40.54
C GLY A 240 -9.99 -4.28 39.15
N ASP A 241 -10.44 -5.54 39.09
CA ASP A 241 -10.76 -6.17 37.81
C ASP A 241 -11.81 -5.34 37.06
N PHE A 242 -11.61 -5.16 35.75
CA PHE A 242 -12.49 -4.35 34.92
C PHE A 242 -12.90 -5.11 33.67
N THR A 243 -14.17 -4.98 33.29
CA THR A 243 -14.73 -5.64 32.10
C THR A 243 -15.28 -4.60 31.14
N LEU A 244 -14.76 -4.59 29.92
CA LEU A 244 -15.27 -3.82 28.80
C LEU A 244 -16.24 -4.70 27.99
N ASN A 245 -17.42 -4.18 27.69
CA ASN A 245 -18.45 -4.92 26.97
C ASN A 245 -19.13 -4.04 25.91
N SER A 246 -19.79 -4.69 24.95
CA SER A 246 -20.46 -4.02 23.84
C SER A 246 -21.62 -3.11 24.28
N ALA A 247 -22.26 -3.35 25.42
CA ALA A 247 -23.38 -2.54 25.90
C ALA A 247 -22.98 -1.14 26.38
N SER A 248 -21.73 -0.97 26.83
CA SER A 248 -21.14 0.32 27.21
C SER A 248 -20.16 0.86 26.16
N SER A 249 -20.04 0.18 25.01
CA SER A 249 -19.21 0.61 23.89
C SER A 249 -19.86 1.80 23.14
N PRO A 250 -19.08 2.72 22.53
CA PRO A 250 -17.63 2.76 22.44
C PRO A 250 -16.93 3.31 23.70
N TYR A 251 -15.74 2.78 23.97
CA TYR A 251 -14.85 3.29 25.01
C TYR A 251 -13.82 4.25 24.41
N ARG A 252 -13.49 5.32 25.13
CA ARG A 252 -12.37 6.21 24.78
C ARG A 252 -11.32 6.18 25.89
N ILE A 253 -10.09 5.80 25.52
CA ILE A 253 -8.93 5.80 26.41
C ILE A 253 -8.22 7.14 26.25
N THR A 254 -8.35 8.04 27.23
CA THR A 254 -7.88 9.44 27.14
C THR A 254 -6.50 9.67 27.75
N SER A 255 -5.97 8.67 28.47
CA SER A 255 -4.63 8.64 29.04
C SER A 255 -4.25 7.18 29.29
N ASP A 256 -2.95 6.89 29.45
CA ASP A 256 -2.48 5.51 29.63
C ASP A 256 -3.32 4.73 30.63
N LEU A 257 -3.83 3.57 30.20
CA LEU A 257 -4.60 2.67 31.04
C LEU A 257 -3.65 1.66 31.66
N ILE A 258 -3.49 1.70 32.98
CA ILE A 258 -2.58 0.82 33.71
C ILE A 258 -3.41 -0.26 34.39
N VAL A 259 -3.05 -1.52 34.16
CA VAL A 259 -3.63 -2.71 34.79
C VAL A 259 -2.59 -3.27 35.77
N PRO A 260 -2.69 -2.95 37.08
CA PRO A 260 -1.77 -3.44 38.09
C PRO A 260 -1.71 -4.97 38.17
N SER A 261 -0.60 -5.49 38.71
CA SER A 261 -0.30 -6.93 38.82
C SER A 261 -1.35 -7.79 39.55
N SER A 262 -2.25 -7.17 40.32
CA SER A 262 -3.32 -7.88 41.05
C SER A 262 -4.65 -7.93 40.30
N PHE A 263 -4.76 -7.30 39.13
CA PHE A 263 -6.02 -7.10 38.42
C PHE A 263 -5.98 -7.58 36.99
N SER A 264 -7.17 -7.76 36.41
CA SER A 264 -7.35 -8.15 35.02
C SER A 264 -8.23 -7.15 34.27
N LEU A 265 -7.87 -6.87 33.02
CA LEU A 265 -8.71 -6.21 32.04
C LEU A 265 -9.33 -7.27 31.12
N ASN A 266 -10.65 -7.46 31.21
CA ASN A 266 -11.40 -8.36 30.34
C ASN A 266 -12.14 -7.55 29.29
N ILE A 267 -12.04 -7.93 28.02
CA ILE A 267 -12.69 -7.25 26.90
C ILE A 267 -13.54 -8.29 26.18
N GLU A 268 -14.85 -8.09 26.23
CA GLU A 268 -15.86 -8.98 25.66
C GLU A 268 -16.06 -8.73 24.15
N PRO A 269 -16.60 -9.72 23.41
CA PRO A 269 -16.90 -9.58 21.97
C PRO A 269 -17.68 -8.30 21.61
N GLY A 270 -17.37 -7.74 20.44
CA GLY A 270 -18.05 -6.56 19.89
C GLY A 270 -17.68 -5.24 20.56
N THR A 271 -16.62 -5.21 21.37
CA THR A 271 -16.17 -3.99 22.05
C THR A 271 -15.29 -3.13 21.14
N LEU A 272 -15.65 -1.85 21.02
CA LEU A 272 -14.86 -0.80 20.35
C LEU A 272 -14.09 0.06 21.36
N LEU A 273 -12.77 0.13 21.20
CA LEU A 273 -11.87 1.00 21.96
C LEU A 273 -11.22 2.02 21.02
N PHE A 274 -11.39 3.29 21.37
CA PHE A 274 -10.75 4.43 20.72
C PHE A 274 -9.68 5.00 21.64
N LEU A 275 -8.41 4.93 21.24
CA LEU A 275 -7.28 5.41 22.02
C LEU A 275 -6.83 6.77 21.49
N ASP A 276 -6.73 7.77 22.35
CA ASP A 276 -6.20 9.08 21.98
C ASP A 276 -4.74 8.96 21.49
N GLU A 277 -4.28 9.92 20.68
CA GLU A 277 -2.93 9.91 20.11
C GLU A 277 -1.86 9.72 21.20
N GLY A 278 -0.93 8.80 20.95
CA GLY A 278 0.15 8.45 21.90
C GLY A 278 -0.27 7.65 23.13
N THR A 279 -1.57 7.46 23.38
CA THR A 279 -2.07 6.75 24.57
C THR A 279 -1.93 5.24 24.44
N GLY A 280 -1.41 4.59 25.47
CA GLY A 280 -1.23 3.14 25.53
C GLY A 280 -2.02 2.43 26.63
N ILE A 281 -1.81 1.12 26.70
CA ILE A 281 -2.32 0.24 27.76
C ILE A 281 -1.13 -0.52 28.35
N GLN A 282 -0.87 -0.34 29.64
CA GLN A 282 0.15 -1.09 30.37
C GLN A 282 -0.49 -2.23 31.16
N ILE A 283 0.00 -3.45 30.95
CA ILE A 283 -0.47 -4.68 31.58
C ILE A 283 0.64 -5.25 32.47
N ASP A 284 0.58 -4.90 33.76
CA ASP A 284 1.36 -5.57 34.82
C ASP A 284 0.60 -6.80 35.36
N GLY A 285 -0.74 -6.76 35.27
CA GLY A 285 -1.69 -7.83 35.62
C GLY A 285 -2.01 -8.73 34.43
N HIS A 286 -3.28 -8.88 34.05
CA HIS A 286 -3.66 -9.71 32.89
C HIS A 286 -4.58 -8.96 31.92
N ILE A 287 -4.50 -9.28 30.63
CA ILE A 287 -5.48 -8.87 29.62
C ILE A 287 -6.08 -10.10 28.92
N ASN A 288 -7.41 -10.14 28.86
CA ASN A 288 -8.19 -11.13 28.11
C ASN A 288 -9.09 -10.39 27.12
N ALA A 289 -8.64 -10.22 25.88
CA ALA A 289 -9.45 -9.67 24.80
C ALA A 289 -9.95 -10.80 23.91
N LEU A 290 -11.17 -11.27 24.17
CA LEU A 290 -11.70 -12.52 23.62
C LEU A 290 -12.87 -12.21 22.69
N GLY A 291 -12.58 -11.70 21.50
CA GLY A 291 -13.58 -11.46 20.46
C GLY A 291 -14.09 -12.76 19.82
N THR A 292 -15.00 -12.61 18.86
CA THR A 292 -15.48 -13.71 18.01
C THR A 292 -15.43 -13.33 16.54
N THR A 293 -15.62 -14.28 15.63
CA THR A 293 -15.68 -13.98 14.18
C THR A 293 -16.85 -13.05 13.86
N GLU A 294 -17.98 -13.22 14.53
CA GLU A 294 -19.18 -12.40 14.35
C GLU A 294 -19.05 -11.02 15.03
N ASP A 295 -18.44 -10.99 16.21
CA ASP A 295 -18.29 -9.80 17.05
C ASP A 295 -16.81 -9.61 17.46
N PRO A 296 -15.95 -9.14 16.54
CA PRO A 296 -14.55 -8.87 16.85
C PRO A 296 -14.38 -7.67 17.79
N ILE A 297 -13.20 -7.57 18.42
CA ILE A 297 -12.81 -6.43 19.27
C ILE A 297 -11.94 -5.49 18.44
N PHE A 298 -12.18 -4.18 18.53
CA PHE A 298 -11.43 -3.19 17.75
C PHE A 298 -10.66 -2.22 18.65
N PHE A 299 -9.35 -2.10 18.38
CA PHE A 299 -8.47 -1.08 18.94
C PHE A 299 -8.12 -0.08 17.83
N ARG A 300 -8.62 1.16 17.96
CA ARG A 300 -8.53 2.19 16.91
C ARG A 300 -8.00 3.50 17.49
N PRO A 301 -7.35 4.36 16.69
CA PRO A 301 -7.06 5.72 17.13
C PRO A 301 -8.36 6.51 17.28
N ASN A 302 -8.41 7.40 18.26
CA ASN A 302 -9.42 8.44 18.35
C ASN A 302 -8.95 9.68 17.57
N GLY A 303 -9.23 9.69 16.27
CA GLY A 303 -8.76 10.73 15.34
C GLY A 303 -7.72 10.19 14.36
N CYS A 304 -6.95 11.09 13.74
CA CYS A 304 -6.09 10.77 12.59
C CYS A 304 -4.67 10.34 12.98
N GLY A 305 -4.24 10.70 14.19
CA GLY A 305 -2.95 10.28 14.77
C GLY A 305 -2.91 8.78 15.07
N ARG A 306 -1.72 8.27 15.40
CA ARG A 306 -1.54 6.88 15.84
C ARG A 306 -1.64 6.81 17.36
N TRP A 307 -2.33 5.80 17.89
CA TRP A 307 -2.31 5.54 19.32
C TRP A 307 -0.96 4.94 19.75
N GLY A 308 -0.76 4.77 21.06
CA GLY A 308 0.48 4.28 21.64
C GLY A 308 0.69 2.78 21.45
N SER A 309 0.81 2.04 22.55
CA SER A 309 1.13 0.61 22.54
C SER A 309 0.35 -0.16 23.61
N ILE A 310 0.27 -1.48 23.47
CA ILE A 310 -0.10 -2.39 24.56
C ILE A 310 1.19 -3.03 25.09
N ALA A 311 1.64 -2.58 26.26
CA ALA A 311 2.86 -3.07 26.89
C ALA A 311 2.53 -4.11 27.96
N ILE A 312 3.02 -5.34 27.78
CA ILE A 312 2.70 -6.49 28.62
C ILE A 312 3.97 -6.96 29.35
N GLN A 313 3.90 -6.99 30.68
CA GLN A 313 5.00 -7.41 31.56
C GLN A 313 4.71 -8.72 32.30
N SER A 314 3.51 -9.28 32.08
CA SER A 314 2.99 -10.46 32.76
C SER A 314 2.87 -11.66 31.83
N VAL A 315 2.46 -12.80 32.39
CA VAL A 315 2.21 -14.03 31.64
C VAL A 315 0.71 -14.33 31.56
N GLY A 316 0.29 -15.10 30.55
CA GLY A 316 -1.11 -15.53 30.41
C GLY A 316 -2.03 -14.43 29.90
N ASN A 317 -1.62 -13.73 28.84
CA ASN A 317 -2.41 -12.70 28.17
C ASN A 317 -2.95 -13.23 26.83
N HIS A 318 -4.17 -12.87 26.49
CA HIS A 318 -4.89 -13.48 25.37
C HIS A 318 -5.57 -12.43 24.50
N PHE A 319 -5.33 -12.54 23.18
CA PHE A 319 -6.05 -11.79 22.16
C PHE A 319 -6.59 -12.76 21.12
N THR A 320 -7.90 -12.75 20.92
CA THR A 320 -8.58 -13.57 19.91
C THR A 320 -9.58 -12.70 19.15
N HIS A 321 -9.63 -12.81 17.81
CA HIS A 321 -10.52 -12.02 16.96
C HIS A 321 -10.47 -10.51 17.26
N CYS A 322 -9.26 -9.98 17.37
CA CYS A 322 -9.01 -8.55 17.60
C CYS A 322 -8.46 -7.88 16.33
N GLU A 323 -8.89 -6.66 16.04
CA GLU A 323 -8.28 -5.79 15.04
C GLU A 323 -7.55 -4.63 15.73
N PHE A 324 -6.26 -4.50 15.44
CA PHE A 324 -5.42 -3.38 15.82
C PHE A 324 -5.19 -2.52 14.58
N TYR A 325 -5.72 -1.30 14.60
CA TYR A 325 -5.64 -0.38 13.48
C TYR A 325 -4.81 0.86 13.87
N ARG A 326 -3.81 1.23 13.05
CA ARG A 326 -3.06 2.49 13.21
C ARG A 326 -2.37 2.71 14.55
N ALA A 327 -1.71 1.68 15.07
CA ALA A 327 -0.62 1.83 16.03
C ALA A 327 0.71 2.05 15.27
N SER A 328 1.80 2.56 15.84
CA SER A 328 2.03 3.02 17.21
C SER A 328 2.93 4.28 17.16
N SER A 329 2.77 5.28 18.03
CA SER A 329 3.38 6.64 17.87
C SER A 329 4.56 7.03 18.80
N THR A 330 4.94 6.23 19.81
CA THR A 330 5.98 6.61 20.81
C THR A 330 7.21 5.69 20.92
N ASP A 331 8.42 6.27 20.95
CA ASP A 331 9.69 5.54 21.07
C ASP A 331 9.95 4.92 22.47
N PHE A 332 10.65 3.78 22.51
CA PHE A 332 11.29 3.25 23.72
C PHE A 332 12.78 2.95 23.46
N ASP A 333 13.62 3.23 24.45
CA ASP A 333 15.08 3.28 24.37
C ASP A 333 15.72 1.99 23.80
N GLY A 334 16.55 2.10 22.75
CA GLY A 334 17.43 1.02 22.24
C GLY A 334 16.78 -0.10 21.41
N ILE A 335 15.46 -0.08 21.21
CA ILE A 335 14.73 -0.85 20.20
C ILE A 335 14.18 0.18 19.21
N PRO A 336 14.29 0.00 17.89
CA PRO A 336 13.74 1.00 16.99
C PRO A 336 12.20 1.00 17.15
N GLY A 337 11.68 2.09 17.73
CA GLY A 337 10.32 2.59 17.59
C GLY A 337 9.16 1.92 18.36
N PRO A 338 8.02 2.63 18.43
CA PRO A 338 6.76 2.15 19.01
C PRO A 338 6.28 0.84 18.38
N MET A 339 5.83 -0.11 19.20
CA MET A 339 5.26 -1.39 18.77
C MET A 339 3.82 -1.51 19.24
N THR A 340 2.93 -2.03 18.40
CA THR A 340 1.49 -2.18 18.71
C THR A 340 1.29 -3.01 19.98
N ILE A 341 1.97 -4.15 20.08
CA ILE A 341 2.05 -4.96 21.31
C ILE A 341 3.51 -5.26 21.63
N THR A 342 3.92 -4.98 22.86
CA THR A 342 5.25 -5.28 23.38
C THR A 342 5.17 -6.26 24.54
N LEU A 343 5.90 -7.36 24.45
CA LEU A 343 6.10 -8.33 25.53
C LEU A 343 7.48 -8.09 26.17
N ASN A 344 7.50 -7.43 27.33
CA ASN A 344 8.72 -7.16 28.11
C ASN A 344 8.90 -8.23 29.18
N ALA A 345 9.62 -9.32 28.86
CA ALA A 345 9.60 -10.57 29.64
C ALA A 345 8.18 -11.17 29.84
N GLY A 346 7.20 -10.69 29.08
CA GLY A 346 5.81 -11.12 29.13
C GLY A 346 5.50 -12.32 28.23
N GLN A 347 4.29 -12.84 28.36
CA GLN A 347 3.75 -13.89 27.50
C GLN A 347 2.36 -13.53 26.99
N ALA A 348 2.14 -13.71 25.68
CA ALA A 348 0.82 -13.59 25.07
C ALA A 348 0.56 -14.69 24.03
N SER A 349 -0.71 -15.06 23.89
CA SER A 349 -1.23 -15.76 22.71
C SER A 349 -2.08 -14.81 21.88
N ILE A 350 -1.83 -14.76 20.59
CA ILE A 350 -2.55 -13.94 19.61
C ILE A 350 -3.06 -14.88 18.52
N GLU A 351 -4.37 -14.97 18.37
CA GLU A 351 -5.05 -15.94 17.49
C GLU A 351 -6.17 -15.26 16.69
N ASP A 352 -6.24 -15.52 15.39
CA ASP A 352 -7.28 -14.96 14.51
C ASP A 352 -7.40 -13.42 14.58
N CYS A 353 -6.27 -12.72 14.73
CA CYS A 353 -6.22 -11.27 14.83
C CYS A 353 -5.81 -10.59 13.51
N ARG A 354 -6.01 -9.27 13.44
CA ARG A 354 -5.57 -8.43 12.33
C ARG A 354 -4.79 -7.22 12.83
N PHE A 355 -3.60 -7.00 12.28
CA PHE A 355 -2.85 -5.75 12.37
C PHE A 355 -2.97 -5.04 11.01
N LEU A 356 -3.50 -3.82 11.00
CA LEU A 356 -3.77 -3.07 9.78
C LEU A 356 -3.23 -1.64 9.89
N ASP A 357 -2.45 -1.23 8.88
CA ASP A 357 -1.81 0.09 8.85
C ASP A 357 -1.07 0.35 10.18
N CYS A 358 -0.37 -0.65 10.72
CA CYS A 358 0.43 -0.51 11.92
C CYS A 358 1.90 -0.31 11.54
N ILE A 359 2.61 0.64 12.15
CA ILE A 359 4.04 0.82 11.86
C ILE A 359 4.79 -0.47 12.20
N ARG A 360 4.85 -0.83 13.49
CA ARG A 360 5.48 -2.07 13.94
C ARG A 360 4.53 -2.83 14.85
N CYS A 361 4.34 -4.12 14.59
CA CYS A 361 3.22 -4.84 15.19
C CYS A 361 3.62 -5.48 16.52
N LEU A 362 4.53 -6.46 16.52
CA LEU A 362 4.80 -7.29 17.70
C LEU A 362 6.27 -7.27 18.10
N ASN A 363 6.56 -6.89 19.35
CA ASN A 363 7.90 -6.99 19.95
C ASN A 363 7.91 -8.00 21.09
N VAL A 364 8.91 -8.86 21.12
CA VAL A 364 9.08 -9.86 22.18
C VAL A 364 10.51 -9.84 22.66
N ASN A 365 10.73 -9.42 23.90
CA ASN A 365 12.08 -9.29 24.47
C ASN A 365 12.18 -9.86 25.90
N GLY A 366 13.41 -9.92 26.41
CA GLY A 366 13.67 -10.25 27.81
C GLY A 366 13.26 -11.67 28.21
N GLU A 367 13.50 -12.66 27.36
CA GLU A 367 13.01 -14.05 27.51
C GLU A 367 11.48 -14.20 27.43
N GLY A 368 10.77 -13.20 26.88
CA GLY A 368 9.34 -13.27 26.60
C GLY A 368 8.94 -14.40 25.64
N ASN A 369 7.65 -14.70 25.61
CA ASN A 369 7.08 -15.80 24.83
C ASN A 369 5.84 -15.36 24.04
N LEU A 370 5.91 -15.49 22.72
CA LEU A 370 4.80 -15.23 21.81
C LEU A 370 4.34 -16.53 21.15
N SER A 371 3.03 -16.81 21.24
CA SER A 371 2.34 -17.77 20.38
C SER A 371 1.41 -16.98 19.46
N LEU A 372 1.67 -17.03 18.16
CA LEU A 372 0.99 -16.25 17.13
C LEU A 372 0.41 -17.20 16.08
N ARG A 373 -0.91 -17.19 15.92
CA ARG A 373 -1.63 -18.09 15.01
C ARG A 373 -2.68 -17.37 14.19
N ASP A 374 -2.85 -17.81 12.94
CA ASP A 374 -3.95 -17.42 12.06
C ASP A 374 -4.18 -15.89 11.98
N THR A 375 -3.10 -15.12 12.09
CA THR A 375 -3.12 -13.66 12.20
C THR A 375 -2.60 -13.02 10.91
N SER A 376 -3.17 -11.89 10.53
CA SER A 376 -2.75 -11.12 9.34
C SER A 376 -2.12 -9.77 9.70
N PHE A 377 -1.04 -9.42 9.01
CA PHE A 377 -0.34 -8.14 9.10
C PHE A 377 -0.40 -7.48 7.73
N LEU A 378 -1.15 -6.37 7.61
CA LEU A 378 -1.47 -5.74 6.33
C LEU A 378 -1.15 -4.25 6.38
N GLU A 379 -0.47 -3.75 5.35
CA GLU A 379 -0.05 -2.34 5.29
C GLU A 379 0.85 -1.94 6.48
N CYS A 380 1.66 -2.89 6.96
CA CYS A 380 2.55 -2.67 8.11
C CYS A 380 4.00 -2.47 7.68
N GLU A 381 4.81 -1.78 8.47
CA GLU A 381 6.26 -1.66 8.20
C GLU A 381 7.04 -2.87 8.73
N LEU A 382 6.65 -3.39 9.91
CA LEU A 382 7.26 -4.56 10.54
C LEU A 382 6.21 -5.46 11.21
N GLY A 383 6.30 -6.78 10.97
CA GLY A 383 5.44 -7.79 11.56
C GLY A 383 5.87 -8.18 12.97
N VAL A 384 6.99 -8.90 13.09
CA VAL A 384 7.48 -9.42 14.37
C VAL A 384 8.96 -9.14 14.58
N PHE A 385 9.30 -8.55 15.73
CA PHE A 385 10.66 -8.32 16.19
C PHE A 385 10.89 -9.05 17.52
N GLY A 386 11.82 -10.01 17.53
CA GLY A 386 12.16 -10.78 18.71
C GLY A 386 13.60 -10.55 19.13
N VAL A 387 13.85 -10.29 20.42
CA VAL A 387 15.21 -10.18 20.98
C VAL A 387 15.36 -11.07 22.20
N ASN A 388 16.24 -12.08 22.12
CA ASN A 388 16.45 -13.07 23.19
C ASN A 388 15.13 -13.64 23.71
N SER A 389 14.25 -14.04 22.81
CA SER A 389 12.89 -14.48 23.11
C SER A 389 12.53 -15.79 22.39
N TYR A 390 11.43 -16.42 22.83
CA TYR A 390 10.83 -17.53 22.11
C TYR A 390 9.61 -17.06 21.34
N THR A 391 9.56 -17.36 20.04
CA THR A 391 8.44 -16.99 19.18
C THR A 391 7.99 -18.19 18.36
N GLU A 392 6.70 -18.53 18.45
CA GLU A 392 6.02 -19.49 17.58
C GLU A 392 5.04 -18.72 16.68
N ILE A 393 5.27 -18.77 15.36
CA ILE A 393 4.42 -18.14 14.33
C ILE A 393 3.88 -19.24 13.44
N GLU A 394 2.55 -19.32 13.34
CA GLU A 394 1.88 -20.37 12.59
C GLU A 394 0.70 -19.83 11.77
N ASN A 395 0.60 -20.26 10.51
CA ASN A 395 -0.54 -19.95 9.63
C ASN A 395 -0.85 -18.45 9.47
N CYS A 396 0.17 -17.59 9.61
CA CYS A 396 0.02 -16.14 9.51
C CYS A 396 0.22 -15.63 8.08
N LEU A 397 -0.42 -14.50 7.78
CA LEU A 397 -0.21 -13.75 6.54
C LEU A 397 0.53 -12.45 6.85
N PHE A 398 1.68 -12.26 6.24
CA PHE A 398 2.37 -10.99 6.20
C PHE A 398 2.25 -10.43 4.79
N GLY A 399 1.43 -9.39 4.63
CA GLY A 399 1.36 -8.63 3.39
C GLY A 399 2.64 -7.83 3.13
N GLU A 400 2.66 -7.06 2.04
CA GLU A 400 3.83 -6.27 1.63
C GLU A 400 4.26 -5.29 2.71
N THR A 401 5.51 -5.44 3.16
CA THR A 401 6.08 -4.56 4.19
C THR A 401 6.66 -3.29 3.59
N GLN A 402 6.37 -2.17 4.27
CA GLN A 402 6.80 -0.84 3.83
C GLN A 402 8.06 -0.37 4.56
N ASN A 403 8.70 0.69 4.04
CA ASN A 403 9.72 1.49 4.74
C ASN A 403 11.00 0.77 5.21
N GLY A 404 11.35 -0.36 4.59
CA GLY A 404 12.71 -0.90 4.68
C GLY A 404 13.04 -1.69 5.94
N TYR A 405 12.06 -2.30 6.61
CA TYR A 405 12.29 -3.29 7.67
C TYR A 405 12.16 -4.72 7.15
N ASP A 406 12.78 -5.65 7.87
CA ASP A 406 12.54 -7.08 7.69
C ASP A 406 11.14 -7.43 8.22
N THR A 407 10.43 -8.34 7.55
CA THR A 407 9.04 -8.66 7.92
C THR A 407 8.97 -9.36 9.27
N VAL A 408 9.85 -10.35 9.49
CA VAL A 408 10.08 -11.01 10.77
C VAL A 408 11.58 -11.03 11.05
N GLN A 409 11.99 -10.45 12.18
CA GLN A 409 13.39 -10.42 12.60
C GLN A 409 13.55 -10.97 14.01
N LEU A 410 14.43 -11.97 14.16
CA LEU A 410 14.73 -12.63 15.44
C LEU A 410 16.21 -12.53 15.75
N ILE A 411 16.53 -11.80 16.82
CA ILE A 411 17.89 -11.51 17.28
C ILE A 411 18.16 -12.24 18.59
N GLY A 412 19.23 -13.03 18.66
CA GLY A 412 19.59 -13.80 19.82
C GLY A 412 18.64 -14.98 20.08
N GLY A 413 19.18 -16.04 20.65
CA GLY A 413 18.46 -17.28 20.92
C GLY A 413 18.17 -17.48 22.40
N VAL A 414 17.07 -18.16 22.69
CA VAL A 414 16.84 -18.83 23.98
C VAL A 414 17.19 -20.32 23.87
N ARG A 415 17.15 -21.08 24.97
CA ARG A 415 17.54 -22.50 24.99
C ARG A 415 16.80 -23.40 23.99
N ARG A 416 15.62 -22.99 23.53
CA ARG A 416 14.80 -23.72 22.55
C ARG A 416 14.70 -22.90 21.26
N PRO A 417 14.75 -23.52 20.07
CA PRO A 417 14.61 -22.80 18.81
C PRO A 417 13.19 -22.27 18.64
N SER A 418 13.06 -21.08 18.07
CA SER A 418 11.78 -20.51 17.62
C SER A 418 11.22 -21.31 16.43
N VAL A 419 9.94 -21.10 16.11
CA VAL A 419 9.26 -21.85 15.04
C VAL A 419 8.47 -20.88 14.16
N ILE A 420 8.65 -20.96 12.85
CA ILE A 420 7.86 -20.23 11.85
C ILE A 420 7.33 -21.24 10.84
N ARG A 421 6.01 -21.45 10.78
CA ARG A 421 5.43 -22.50 9.93
C ARG A 421 4.11 -22.13 9.25
N GLY A 422 3.90 -22.65 8.05
CA GLY A 422 2.64 -22.51 7.33
C GLY A 422 2.26 -21.05 7.01
N CYS A 423 3.21 -20.12 7.09
CA CYS A 423 2.95 -18.69 6.89
C CYS A 423 3.15 -18.29 5.44
N GLN A 424 2.51 -17.19 5.06
CA GLN A 424 2.68 -16.54 3.76
C GLN A 424 3.30 -15.14 3.96
N PHE A 425 4.32 -14.81 3.15
CA PHE A 425 5.01 -13.53 3.16
C PHE A 425 5.01 -12.93 1.75
N GLU A 426 4.40 -11.76 1.60
CA GLU A 426 4.14 -11.13 0.30
C GLU A 426 4.98 -9.86 0.11
N GLY A 427 6.25 -9.99 -0.24
CA GLY A 427 7.09 -8.87 -0.63
C GLY A 427 7.47 -7.90 0.48
N GLY A 428 8.40 -7.02 0.16
CA GLY A 428 8.93 -6.04 1.10
C GLY A 428 10.29 -5.51 0.67
N ALA A 429 10.70 -4.40 1.28
CA ALA A 429 11.94 -3.72 0.96
C ALA A 429 13.22 -4.42 1.50
N ARG A 430 13.09 -5.34 2.46
CA ARG A 430 14.21 -6.14 2.99
C ARG A 430 13.93 -7.64 3.00
N ASP A 431 14.35 -8.36 4.03
CA ASP A 431 14.24 -9.81 4.08
C ASP A 431 12.87 -10.23 4.64
N GLY A 432 12.31 -11.33 4.14
CA GLY A 432 11.05 -11.87 4.66
C GLY A 432 11.22 -12.42 6.08
N ILE A 433 12.25 -13.25 6.27
CA ILE A 433 12.65 -13.73 7.60
C ILE A 433 14.13 -13.48 7.78
N ASP A 434 14.48 -12.77 8.85
CA ASP A 434 15.85 -12.46 9.22
C ASP A 434 16.20 -13.02 10.60
N LEU A 435 17.24 -13.85 10.65
CA LEU A 435 17.75 -14.43 11.89
C LEU A 435 19.15 -13.88 12.18
N GLU A 436 19.35 -13.33 13.37
CA GLU A 436 20.66 -12.85 13.83
C GLU A 436 21.00 -13.53 15.16
N GLY A 437 21.74 -14.65 15.11
CA GLY A 437 22.07 -15.39 16.33
C GLY A 437 20.89 -16.14 16.99
N SER A 438 19.73 -16.23 16.32
CA SER A 438 18.55 -16.98 16.79
C SER A 438 18.37 -18.28 15.99
N ASP A 439 18.32 -19.43 16.68
CA ASP A 439 18.04 -20.72 16.03
C ASP A 439 16.53 -20.90 15.81
N CYS A 440 16.14 -21.34 14.62
CA CYS A 440 14.74 -21.38 14.21
C CYS A 440 14.44 -22.59 13.30
N LEU A 441 13.29 -23.22 13.53
CA LEU A 441 12.67 -24.15 12.58
C LEU A 441 11.74 -23.36 11.66
N ILE A 442 12.09 -23.27 10.38
CA ILE A 442 11.29 -22.58 9.36
C ILE A 442 10.71 -23.65 8.42
N PHE A 443 9.41 -23.91 8.56
CA PHE A 443 8.76 -25.07 7.94
C PHE A 443 7.51 -24.73 7.11
N GLY A 444 7.48 -25.11 5.83
CA GLY A 444 6.22 -25.10 5.08
C GLY A 444 5.66 -23.70 4.79
N ASN A 445 6.53 -22.69 4.68
CA ASN A 445 6.12 -21.30 4.40
C ASN A 445 6.17 -20.99 2.90
N GLU A 446 5.38 -20.01 2.47
CA GLU A 446 5.39 -19.44 1.11
C GLU A 446 5.89 -18.00 1.18
N ILE A 447 7.03 -17.72 0.57
CA ILE A 447 7.73 -16.43 0.68
C ILE A 447 8.03 -15.93 -0.73
N PHE A 448 7.55 -14.75 -1.10
CA PHE A 448 7.78 -14.24 -2.45
C PHE A 448 7.86 -12.73 -2.54
N GLY A 449 8.48 -12.21 -3.59
CA GLY A 449 8.44 -10.78 -3.93
C GLY A 449 9.41 -9.88 -3.17
N PHE A 450 10.39 -10.44 -2.45
CA PHE A 450 11.43 -9.66 -1.75
C PHE A 450 12.59 -9.33 -2.71
N VAL A 451 12.32 -8.45 -3.68
CA VAL A 451 13.20 -8.22 -4.85
C VAL A 451 14.58 -7.69 -4.47
N GLU A 452 14.66 -6.78 -3.48
CA GLU A 452 15.96 -6.23 -3.02
C GLU A 452 16.61 -7.08 -1.91
N GLY A 453 15.79 -7.82 -1.15
CA GLY A 453 16.19 -8.63 -0.01
C GLY A 453 16.29 -10.13 -0.29
N ALA A 454 16.23 -10.90 0.78
CA ALA A 454 16.18 -12.34 0.79
C ALA A 454 14.82 -12.86 1.25
N GLY A 455 14.37 -14.00 0.73
CA GLY A 455 13.22 -14.70 1.33
C GLY A 455 13.52 -15.09 2.78
N ILE A 456 14.69 -15.72 3.00
CA ILE A 456 15.18 -16.05 4.34
C ILE A 456 16.66 -15.68 4.43
N ARG A 457 17.05 -14.98 5.49
CA ARG A 457 18.44 -14.70 5.85
C ARG A 457 18.78 -15.21 7.25
N SER A 458 20.00 -15.70 7.38
CA SER A 458 20.59 -16.16 8.64
C SER A 458 22.00 -15.61 8.81
N ARG A 459 22.24 -14.89 9.90
CA ARG A 459 23.52 -14.27 10.29
C ARG A 459 24.09 -14.88 11.56
N GLY A 460 25.41 -15.05 11.57
CA GLY A 460 26.17 -15.60 12.69
C GLY A 460 26.22 -17.14 12.72
N PRO A 461 26.89 -17.72 13.74
CA PRO A 461 27.15 -19.16 13.84
C PRO A 461 25.92 -19.92 14.36
N ILE A 462 24.82 -19.87 13.60
CA ILE A 462 23.56 -20.56 13.90
C ILE A 462 23.31 -21.73 12.94
N ALA A 463 22.33 -22.56 13.26
CA ALA A 463 22.04 -23.77 12.50
C ALA A 463 20.53 -23.93 12.21
N PRO A 464 19.89 -22.90 11.62
CA PRO A 464 18.45 -22.94 11.37
C PRO A 464 18.10 -24.14 10.47
N LEU A 465 16.95 -24.74 10.75
CA LEU A 465 16.44 -25.87 9.97
C LEU A 465 15.34 -25.36 9.04
N LEU A 466 15.64 -25.32 7.74
CA LEU A 466 14.70 -24.90 6.70
C LEU A 466 14.16 -26.14 5.98
N VAL A 467 12.84 -26.32 6.04
CA VAL A 467 12.19 -27.50 5.49
C VAL A 467 10.90 -27.13 4.78
N ARG A 468 10.68 -27.62 3.54
CA ARG A 468 9.40 -27.44 2.84
C ARG A 468 8.96 -26.01 2.57
N ASN A 469 9.88 -25.04 2.56
CA ASN A 469 9.53 -23.67 2.17
C ASN A 469 9.56 -23.52 0.64
N VAL A 470 8.59 -22.77 0.13
CA VAL A 470 8.54 -22.27 -1.24
C VAL A 470 9.01 -20.83 -1.22
N ILE A 471 10.06 -20.51 -1.98
CA ILE A 471 10.64 -19.16 -2.02
C ILE A 471 10.80 -18.72 -3.47
N SER A 472 10.11 -17.66 -3.88
CA SER A 472 10.16 -17.22 -5.29
C SER A 472 10.24 -15.72 -5.49
N ASP A 473 10.79 -15.32 -6.63
CA ASP A 473 10.78 -13.91 -7.06
C ASP A 473 11.45 -12.96 -6.03
N CYS A 474 12.49 -13.45 -5.34
CA CYS A 474 13.29 -12.66 -4.41
C CYS A 474 14.68 -12.37 -5.00
N GLY A 475 15.35 -11.31 -4.53
CA GLY A 475 16.75 -11.06 -4.89
C GLY A 475 17.65 -12.22 -4.44
N LYS A 476 17.43 -12.75 -3.24
CA LYS A 476 18.00 -14.02 -2.80
C LYS A 476 16.92 -14.93 -2.25
N GLY A 477 16.94 -16.21 -2.57
CA GLY A 477 16.01 -17.17 -1.97
C GLY A 477 16.36 -17.40 -0.50
N VAL A 478 17.51 -18.03 -0.26
CA VAL A 478 18.07 -18.29 1.07
C VAL A 478 19.48 -17.74 1.16
N VAL A 479 19.76 -16.98 2.21
CA VAL A 479 21.10 -16.49 2.53
C VAL A 479 21.55 -17.05 3.88
N LEU A 480 22.69 -17.74 3.89
CA LEU A 480 23.31 -18.23 5.12
C LEU A 480 24.73 -17.67 5.23
N ASP A 481 25.05 -17.09 6.38
CA ASP A 481 26.43 -16.72 6.73
C ASP A 481 27.36 -17.96 6.62
N PRO A 482 28.61 -17.83 6.10
CA PRO A 482 29.57 -18.93 6.01
C PRO A 482 29.85 -19.66 7.33
N SER A 483 29.60 -19.01 8.48
CA SER A 483 29.71 -19.61 9.83
C SER A 483 28.50 -20.45 10.25
N SER A 484 27.39 -20.39 9.51
CA SER A 484 26.19 -21.19 9.74
C SER A 484 26.33 -22.61 9.20
N ARG A 485 25.71 -23.58 9.86
CA ARG A 485 25.63 -24.96 9.34
C ARG A 485 24.46 -25.10 8.38
N VAL A 486 24.74 -25.45 7.11
CA VAL A 486 23.71 -25.58 6.07
C VAL A 486 22.83 -26.80 6.32
N ARG A 487 21.52 -26.59 6.57
CA ARG A 487 20.52 -27.64 6.82
C ARG A 487 19.23 -27.37 6.04
N LEU A 488 19.29 -27.58 4.73
CA LEU A 488 18.18 -27.30 3.81
C LEU A 488 17.57 -28.60 3.28
N ASN A 489 16.25 -28.75 3.37
CA ASN A 489 15.58 -29.98 2.96
C ASN A 489 14.19 -29.74 2.35
N HIS A 490 13.89 -30.35 1.21
CA HIS A 490 12.58 -30.20 0.56
C HIS A 490 12.23 -28.73 0.26
N LEU A 491 13.19 -27.88 -0.10
CA LEU A 491 12.86 -26.50 -0.49
C LEU A 491 12.48 -26.44 -1.98
N THR A 492 11.67 -25.46 -2.36
CA THR A 492 11.41 -25.09 -3.76
C THR A 492 11.77 -23.62 -3.92
N LEU A 493 12.89 -23.34 -4.60
CA LEU A 493 13.39 -21.98 -4.83
C LEU A 493 13.34 -21.65 -6.31
N VAL A 494 12.50 -20.70 -6.69
CA VAL A 494 12.14 -20.46 -8.09
C VAL A 494 12.22 -18.99 -8.47
N ARG A 495 12.85 -18.66 -9.60
CA ARG A 495 12.94 -17.27 -10.13
C ARG A 495 13.54 -16.24 -9.17
N ASN A 496 14.49 -16.66 -8.33
CA ASN A 496 15.29 -15.72 -7.54
C ASN A 496 16.50 -15.26 -8.34
N ASP A 497 17.10 -14.10 -8.03
CA ASP A 497 18.39 -13.77 -8.66
C ASP A 497 19.46 -14.77 -8.23
N ILE A 498 19.52 -15.07 -6.93
CA ILE A 498 20.33 -16.16 -6.38
C ILE A 498 19.41 -17.08 -5.58
N GLY A 499 19.34 -18.37 -5.96
CA GLY A 499 18.57 -19.36 -5.20
C GLY A 499 19.10 -19.49 -3.77
N ILE A 500 20.36 -19.89 -3.63
CA ILE A 500 21.04 -20.02 -2.32
C ILE A 500 22.36 -19.26 -2.34
N ASP A 501 22.53 -18.30 -1.43
CA ASP A 501 23.76 -17.55 -1.24
C ASP A 501 24.46 -17.96 0.07
N LEU A 502 25.66 -18.50 -0.07
CA LEU A 502 26.53 -18.94 1.03
C LEU A 502 27.79 -18.06 1.16
N THR A 503 27.83 -16.92 0.47
CA THR A 503 28.99 -16.00 0.45
C THR A 503 28.78 -14.75 1.32
N ALA A 504 27.53 -14.43 1.64
CA ALA A 504 27.13 -13.17 2.26
C ALA A 504 27.27 -13.16 3.79
N GLY A 505 28.50 -13.28 4.31
CA GLY A 505 28.78 -13.12 5.74
C GLY A 505 30.03 -12.30 6.04
N GLU A 506 30.12 -11.84 7.29
CA GLU A 506 31.20 -10.95 7.78
C GLU A 506 32.42 -11.74 8.27
N THR A 507 32.30 -13.07 8.39
CA THR A 507 33.35 -13.94 8.90
C THR A 507 33.82 -14.95 7.85
N VAL A 508 35.14 -15.13 7.77
CA VAL A 508 35.74 -16.20 6.95
C VAL A 508 35.70 -17.48 7.78
N ALA A 509 34.76 -18.37 7.45
CA ALA A 509 34.58 -19.67 8.09
C ALA A 509 34.35 -20.77 7.04
N GLU A 510 34.62 -22.02 7.42
CA GLU A 510 34.32 -23.17 6.58
C GLU A 510 32.80 -23.41 6.53
N THR A 511 32.19 -23.18 5.37
CA THR A 511 30.78 -23.48 5.15
C THR A 511 30.59 -24.97 4.93
N THR A 512 29.90 -25.63 5.85
CA THR A 512 29.63 -27.08 5.78
C THR A 512 28.15 -27.38 5.96
N GLY A 513 27.69 -28.49 5.36
CA GLY A 513 26.34 -28.97 5.59
C GLY A 513 25.77 -29.79 4.44
N ALA A 514 24.44 -29.78 4.33
CA ALA A 514 23.75 -30.55 3.32
C ALA A 514 22.51 -29.84 2.78
N ILE A 515 22.35 -29.96 1.47
CA ILE A 515 21.16 -29.56 0.72
C ILE A 515 20.56 -30.84 0.14
N ARG A 516 19.34 -31.17 0.57
CA ARG A 516 18.68 -32.43 0.19
C ARG A 516 17.28 -32.19 -0.36
N ASN A 517 16.85 -33.05 -1.27
CA ASN A 517 15.46 -33.09 -1.73
C ASN A 517 14.95 -31.73 -2.24
N THR A 518 15.81 -30.85 -2.74
CA THR A 518 15.49 -29.44 -2.98
C THR A 518 15.40 -29.16 -4.48
N ILE A 519 14.45 -28.33 -4.90
CA ILE A 519 14.32 -27.84 -6.27
C ILE A 519 14.88 -26.40 -6.32
N LEU A 520 15.87 -26.19 -7.18
CA LEU A 520 16.33 -24.88 -7.62
C LEU A 520 15.98 -24.79 -9.11
N TRP A 521 15.14 -23.82 -9.49
CA TRP A 521 14.63 -23.74 -10.86
C TRP A 521 14.45 -22.29 -11.31
N GLU A 522 14.85 -21.98 -12.55
CA GLU A 522 14.69 -20.64 -13.13
C GLU A 522 15.30 -19.47 -12.32
N ASN A 523 16.19 -19.75 -11.37
CA ASN A 523 16.97 -18.70 -10.71
C ASN A 523 18.00 -18.13 -11.69
N SER A 524 18.45 -16.88 -11.52
CA SER A 524 19.55 -16.33 -12.34
C SER A 524 20.86 -17.08 -12.06
N GLU A 525 21.11 -17.39 -10.79
CA GLU A 525 22.10 -18.34 -10.29
C GLU A 525 21.43 -19.29 -9.30
N ASP A 526 21.66 -20.60 -9.40
CA ASP A 526 21.04 -21.55 -8.47
C ASP A 526 21.75 -21.48 -7.11
N ILE A 527 23.08 -21.44 -7.11
CA ILE A 527 23.88 -21.42 -5.87
C ILE A 527 25.10 -20.54 -6.05
N LEU A 528 25.27 -19.58 -5.15
CA LEU A 528 26.51 -18.83 -4.99
C LEU A 528 27.21 -19.31 -3.71
N SER A 529 28.40 -19.91 -3.84
CA SER A 529 29.15 -20.47 -2.72
C SER A 529 30.64 -20.19 -2.85
N PRO A 530 31.39 -20.02 -1.72
CA PRO A 530 32.84 -19.90 -1.78
C PRO A 530 33.49 -21.23 -2.21
N ASP A 531 34.67 -21.16 -2.83
CA ASP A 531 35.42 -22.34 -3.30
C ASP A 531 35.77 -23.34 -2.19
N THR A 532 35.79 -22.87 -0.93
CA THR A 532 36.08 -23.65 0.27
C THR A 532 34.86 -24.34 0.87
N ALA A 533 33.65 -24.18 0.30
CA ALA A 533 32.44 -24.77 0.85
C ALA A 533 32.38 -26.28 0.64
N GLU A 534 32.14 -27.03 1.71
CA GLU A 534 31.92 -28.49 1.68
C GLU A 534 30.44 -28.81 1.89
N ILE A 535 29.66 -28.70 0.81
CA ILE A 535 28.21 -28.95 0.83
C ILE A 535 27.86 -30.28 0.17
N LEU A 536 27.20 -31.16 0.92
CA LEU A 536 26.63 -32.39 0.36
C LEU A 536 25.31 -32.09 -0.35
N PHE A 537 25.27 -32.37 -1.65
CA PHE A 537 24.05 -32.37 -2.44
C PHE A 537 23.54 -33.78 -2.67
N SER A 538 22.26 -34.02 -2.44
CA SER A 538 21.63 -35.30 -2.76
C SER A 538 20.15 -35.15 -3.06
N HIS A 539 19.64 -35.98 -3.96
CA HIS A 539 18.23 -36.03 -4.34
C HIS A 539 17.65 -34.64 -4.69
N SER A 540 18.42 -33.75 -5.30
CA SER A 540 18.02 -32.36 -5.56
C SER A 540 18.02 -32.03 -7.05
N ASN A 541 17.28 -31.01 -7.48
CA ASN A 541 17.16 -30.61 -8.87
C ASN A 541 17.72 -29.19 -9.10
N SER A 542 18.43 -29.01 -10.22
CA SER A 542 18.96 -27.72 -10.67
C SER A 542 18.43 -27.34 -12.05
N GLY A 543 18.13 -26.05 -12.23
CA GLY A 543 17.84 -25.44 -13.52
C GLY A 543 19.07 -25.06 -14.35
N LYS A 544 20.26 -25.05 -13.75
CA LYS A 544 21.53 -24.65 -14.41
C LYS A 544 22.35 -25.84 -14.87
N SER A 545 22.71 -26.72 -13.94
CA SER A 545 23.59 -27.86 -14.22
C SER A 545 23.44 -28.95 -13.18
N LEU A 546 23.75 -30.19 -13.55
CA LEU A 546 23.65 -31.32 -12.62
C LEU A 546 24.61 -31.15 -11.43
N PHE A 547 24.07 -31.04 -10.22
CA PHE A 547 24.88 -31.02 -9.00
C PHE A 547 25.60 -32.35 -8.77
N PRO A 548 26.86 -32.33 -8.28
CA PRO A 548 27.56 -33.55 -7.88
C PRO A 548 26.85 -34.21 -6.70
N GLY A 549 26.80 -35.55 -6.67
CA GLY A 549 26.18 -36.30 -5.58
C GLY A 549 25.14 -37.32 -6.04
N ILE A 550 24.52 -38.01 -5.08
CA ILE A 550 23.61 -39.12 -5.35
C ILE A 550 22.19 -38.60 -5.60
N GLY A 551 21.53 -39.10 -6.64
CA GLY A 551 20.11 -38.84 -6.90
C GLY A 551 19.78 -37.43 -7.38
N ASN A 552 20.79 -36.59 -7.65
CA ASN A 552 20.54 -35.25 -8.19
C ASN A 552 20.06 -35.32 -9.64
N LEU A 553 19.26 -34.32 -10.02
CA LEU A 553 18.63 -34.17 -11.33
C LEU A 553 18.92 -32.77 -11.88
N SER A 554 18.81 -32.63 -13.20
CA SER A 554 18.78 -31.33 -13.88
C SER A 554 17.79 -31.40 -15.03
N VAL A 555 16.51 -31.44 -14.66
CA VAL A 555 15.38 -31.60 -15.57
C VAL A 555 14.22 -30.72 -15.13
N ASN A 556 13.32 -30.39 -16.06
CA ASN A 556 12.15 -29.57 -15.76
C ASN A 556 11.27 -30.21 -14.66
N PRO A 557 11.00 -29.52 -13.54
CA PRO A 557 10.15 -30.01 -12.46
C PRO A 557 8.68 -30.23 -12.85
N LEU A 558 8.22 -29.66 -13.96
CA LEU A 558 6.83 -29.70 -14.41
C LEU A 558 5.86 -29.17 -13.34
N PHE A 559 6.02 -27.90 -12.96
CA PHE A 559 5.08 -27.18 -12.08
C PHE A 559 3.69 -27.02 -12.71
N ALA A 560 2.66 -26.88 -11.88
CA ALA A 560 1.26 -26.79 -12.28
C ALA A 560 0.98 -25.51 -13.08
N ASP A 561 1.18 -24.34 -12.47
CA ASP A 561 0.93 -23.01 -13.06
C ASP A 561 1.93 -21.97 -12.49
N PRO A 562 3.21 -22.03 -12.90
CA PRO A 562 4.27 -21.21 -12.32
C PRO A 562 4.07 -19.70 -12.54
N ASP A 563 3.34 -19.29 -13.58
CA ASP A 563 3.00 -17.88 -13.86
C ASP A 563 2.07 -17.27 -12.79
N LYS A 564 1.45 -18.11 -11.96
CA LYS A 564 0.60 -17.72 -10.82
C LYS A 564 1.18 -18.14 -9.47
N ASN A 565 2.48 -18.41 -9.41
CA ASN A 565 3.17 -18.91 -8.21
C ASN A 565 2.62 -20.25 -7.69
N ASP A 566 2.04 -21.08 -8.57
CA ASP A 566 1.63 -22.45 -8.25
C ASP A 566 2.74 -23.44 -8.66
N PHE A 567 3.61 -23.72 -7.69
CA PHE A 567 4.76 -24.61 -7.83
C PHE A 567 4.46 -26.04 -7.39
N ARG A 568 3.18 -26.43 -7.27
CA ARG A 568 2.82 -27.84 -7.10
C ARG A 568 3.26 -28.65 -8.31
N LEU A 569 3.75 -29.86 -8.07
CA LEU A 569 4.23 -30.74 -9.13
C LEU A 569 3.05 -31.36 -9.90
N ARG A 570 3.14 -31.41 -11.23
CA ARG A 570 2.22 -32.20 -12.06
C ARG A 570 2.45 -33.69 -11.81
N ALA A 571 1.40 -34.50 -12.00
CA ALA A 571 1.45 -35.95 -11.72
C ALA A 571 2.52 -36.72 -12.53
N ASN A 572 2.96 -36.19 -13.67
CA ASN A 572 4.03 -36.75 -14.50
C ASN A 572 5.40 -36.10 -14.26
N SER A 573 5.55 -35.31 -13.19
CA SER A 573 6.80 -34.67 -12.85
C SER A 573 7.91 -35.69 -12.58
N PRO A 574 9.14 -35.44 -13.08
CA PRO A 574 10.30 -36.25 -12.74
C PRO A 574 10.74 -36.10 -11.28
N MET A 575 10.15 -35.17 -10.51
CA MET A 575 10.45 -34.95 -9.10
C MET A 575 9.64 -35.88 -8.18
N ILE A 576 8.62 -36.56 -8.71
CA ILE A 576 7.72 -37.42 -7.93
C ILE A 576 8.45 -38.66 -7.41
N ARG A 577 8.36 -38.88 -6.09
CA ARG A 577 8.96 -40.01 -5.35
C ARG A 577 10.47 -40.20 -5.57
N GLN A 578 11.19 -39.12 -5.86
CA GLN A 578 12.64 -39.14 -6.08
C GLN A 578 13.47 -38.74 -4.86
N ALA A 579 12.85 -38.26 -3.78
CA ALA A 579 13.54 -37.94 -2.53
C ALA A 579 14.12 -39.21 -1.88
N GLU A 580 15.13 -39.05 -1.02
CA GLU A 580 15.81 -40.16 -0.31
C GLU A 580 14.83 -41.08 0.46
N ASN A 581 13.74 -40.49 0.97
CA ASN A 581 12.70 -41.18 1.74
C ASN A 581 11.48 -41.61 0.89
N GLY A 582 11.58 -41.55 -0.43
CA GLY A 582 10.49 -41.88 -1.36
C GLY A 582 9.39 -40.83 -1.48
N LEU A 583 9.56 -39.66 -0.87
CA LEU A 583 8.72 -38.49 -1.11
C LEU A 583 9.10 -37.77 -2.41
N ASP A 584 8.35 -36.73 -2.75
CA ASP A 584 8.67 -35.87 -3.88
C ASP A 584 9.83 -34.92 -3.51
N ILE A 585 10.70 -34.63 -4.48
CA ILE A 585 11.70 -33.56 -4.34
C ILE A 585 10.96 -32.22 -4.36
N GLY A 586 11.36 -31.30 -3.49
CA GLY A 586 10.77 -29.97 -3.35
C GLY A 586 9.79 -29.85 -2.18
N ALA A 587 9.29 -28.63 -2.00
CA ALA A 587 8.30 -28.29 -1.00
C ALA A 587 6.90 -28.79 -1.39
N ILE A 588 6.07 -29.03 -0.37
CA ILE A 588 4.63 -29.26 -0.57
C ILE A 588 3.95 -27.91 -0.36
N GLN A 589 3.54 -27.28 -1.46
CA GLN A 589 2.73 -26.07 -1.41
C GLN A 589 1.29 -26.44 -1.02
N GLN A 590 0.69 -25.72 -0.07
CA GLN A 590 -0.67 -26.03 0.36
C GLN A 590 -1.67 -25.67 -0.75
N SER A 591 -2.66 -26.54 -0.98
CA SER A 591 -3.74 -26.26 -1.93
C SER A 591 -4.78 -25.33 -1.30
N THR A 592 -4.40 -24.11 -0.99
CA THR A 592 -5.34 -23.09 -0.51
C THR A 592 -5.28 -21.95 -1.49
N GLY A 593 -6.45 -21.54 -2.00
CA GLY A 593 -6.57 -20.30 -2.76
C GLY A 593 -5.82 -19.23 -1.98
N GLN A 594 -4.96 -18.49 -2.69
CA GLN A 594 -4.21 -17.38 -2.12
C GLN A 594 -5.09 -16.69 -1.07
N ARG A 595 -4.69 -16.70 0.21
CA ARG A 595 -5.16 -15.68 1.15
C ARG A 595 -4.45 -14.38 0.70
N SER A 596 -4.70 -13.95 -0.54
CA SER A 596 -3.99 -12.81 -1.09
C SER A 596 -4.46 -11.60 -0.32
N TYR A 597 -3.52 -10.70 -0.05
CA TYR A 597 -3.78 -9.35 0.44
C TYR A 597 -5.01 -8.70 -0.25
N LEU A 598 -5.20 -8.94 -1.55
CA LEU A 598 -6.34 -8.43 -2.35
C LEU A 598 -7.73 -9.01 -2.00
N GLN A 599 -7.82 -10.17 -1.34
CA GLN A 599 -9.10 -10.74 -0.89
C GLN A 599 -9.49 -10.27 0.53
N LEU A 600 -8.51 -9.79 1.30
CA LEU A 600 -8.67 -9.36 2.70
C LEU A 600 -8.64 -7.83 2.87
N ARG A 601 -8.21 -7.11 1.82
CA ARG A 601 -8.43 -5.67 1.63
C ARG A 601 -9.86 -5.44 1.13
#